data_AF-A0A7V0MAD4-F1
#
_entry.id   AF-A0A7V0MAD4-F1
#
_cell.length_a   1.000
_cell.length_b   1.000
_cell.length_c   1.000
_cell.angle_alpha   90.00
_cell.angle_beta   90.00
_cell.angle_gamma   90.00
#
_symmetry.space_group_name_H-M   'P 1'
#
loop_
_entity.id
_entity.type
_entity.pdbx_description
1 polymer ?
#
loop_
_entity_poly.entity_id
_entity_poly.type
_entity_poly.pdbx_seq_one_letter_code
_entity_poly.pdbx_strand_id
1 'polypeptide(L)'
;MFDRFAGLKIYEYLKAFANRLNSRCSSGMHPLAYKILRILDRFEADYRRLKSCVAVISAIRDILDSDSPGHVVKSKLLSFIRRLRFSDCPIRGFLSDLRSITKSWLDGLFFAYDDPELPRTNVDIERFIGLVKREVRRLTGNRNIGMFFVYQAEFLAFIVVEELDSLEDSDFIGSLDILSAHNESLRRLYISPQKRKKVLSQLQD
;
A
#
# COMPACT_ATOMS: atom_id res chain seq x y z
N MET A 1 0.62 -10.74 -2.38
CA MET A 1 0.42 -10.51 -0.93
C MET A 1 -0.79 -9.59 -0.68
N PHE A 2 -2.03 -10.10 -0.70
CA PHE A 2 -3.26 -9.31 -0.37
C PHE A 2 -4.30 -10.17 0.35
N ASP A 3 -3.83 -10.90 1.36
CA ASP A 3 -4.60 -11.87 2.12
C ASP A 3 -5.35 -11.24 3.32
N ARG A 4 -5.68 -9.94 3.28
CA ARG A 4 -6.05 -9.15 4.47
C ARG A 4 -7.35 -8.35 4.39
N PHE A 5 -8.42 -8.89 3.81
CA PHE A 5 -9.76 -8.39 4.16
C PHE A 5 -10.22 -9.09 5.44
N ALA A 6 -9.67 -8.67 6.59
CA ALA A 6 -9.90 -9.31 7.89
C ALA A 6 -11.40 -9.51 8.18
N GLY A 7 -12.25 -8.54 7.83
CA GLY A 7 -13.70 -8.65 7.98
C GLY A 7 -14.34 -9.76 7.14
N LEU A 8 -13.96 -9.90 5.86
CA LEU A 8 -14.45 -10.99 4.99
C LEU A 8 -13.98 -12.35 5.51
N LYS A 9 -12.72 -12.44 5.92
CA LYS A 9 -12.10 -13.66 6.45
C LYS A 9 -12.77 -14.10 7.75
N ILE A 10 -13.02 -13.18 8.67
CA ILE A 10 -13.77 -13.44 9.91
C ILE A 10 -15.18 -13.93 9.60
N TYR A 11 -15.88 -13.27 8.67
CA TYR A 11 -17.22 -13.69 8.26
C TYR A 11 -17.24 -15.13 7.73
N GLU A 12 -16.32 -15.45 6.81
CA GLU A 12 -16.20 -16.79 6.20
C GLU A 12 -15.81 -17.85 7.23
N TYR A 13 -14.88 -17.54 8.14
CA TYR A 13 -14.48 -18.45 9.21
C TYR A 13 -15.62 -18.74 10.18
N LEU A 14 -16.34 -17.71 10.63
CA LEU A 14 -17.47 -17.89 11.55
C LEU A 14 -18.60 -18.68 10.88
N LYS A 15 -18.86 -18.43 9.59
CA LYS A 15 -19.84 -19.19 8.81
C LYS A 15 -19.44 -20.65 8.70
N ALA A 16 -18.20 -20.94 8.33
CA ALA A 16 -17.68 -22.30 8.24
C ALA A 16 -17.67 -23.02 9.60
N PHE A 17 -17.32 -22.31 10.66
CA PHE A 17 -17.33 -22.84 12.02
C PHE A 17 -18.75 -23.18 12.49
N ALA A 18 -19.73 -22.29 12.29
CA ALA A 18 -21.12 -22.57 12.63
C ALA A 18 -21.67 -23.77 11.85
N ASN A 19 -21.37 -23.88 10.56
CA ASN A 19 -21.77 -25.02 9.73
C ASN A 19 -21.17 -26.34 10.23
N ARG A 20 -19.87 -26.34 10.61
CA ARG A 20 -19.19 -27.52 11.18
C ARG A 20 -19.73 -27.92 12.56
N LEU A 21 -20.10 -26.95 13.39
CA LEU A 21 -20.76 -27.23 14.67
C LEU A 21 -22.12 -27.89 14.42
N ASN A 22 -22.88 -27.35 13.47
CA ASN A 22 -24.22 -27.85 13.18
C ASN A 22 -24.20 -29.24 12.55
N SER A 23 -23.22 -29.55 11.69
CA SER A 23 -23.08 -30.88 11.07
C SER A 23 -22.74 -32.00 12.06
N ARG A 24 -22.34 -31.67 13.30
CA ARG A 24 -22.03 -32.64 14.36
C ARG A 24 -23.19 -32.86 15.33
N CYS A 25 -24.29 -32.11 15.20
CA CYS A 25 -25.48 -32.30 16.02
C CYS A 25 -26.39 -33.36 15.41
N SER A 26 -26.71 -34.39 16.19
CA SER A 26 -27.58 -35.51 15.78
C SER A 26 -29.06 -35.13 15.73
N SER A 27 -29.48 -34.10 16.47
CA SER A 27 -30.83 -33.54 16.37
C SER A 27 -30.83 -32.03 16.65
N GLY A 28 -31.65 -31.31 15.87
CA GLY A 28 -31.80 -29.87 16.00
C GLY A 28 -30.54 -29.07 15.62
N MET A 29 -30.64 -27.75 15.78
CA MET A 29 -29.58 -26.82 15.44
C MET A 29 -28.73 -26.49 16.66
N HIS A 30 -27.40 -26.56 16.56
CA HIS A 30 -26.52 -26.30 17.69
C HIS A 30 -26.72 -24.85 18.23
N PRO A 31 -26.94 -24.63 19.54
CA PRO A 31 -27.28 -23.30 20.08
C PRO A 31 -26.26 -22.21 19.76
N LEU A 32 -24.96 -22.55 19.79
CA LEU A 32 -23.90 -21.62 19.41
C LEU A 32 -23.88 -21.36 17.90
N ALA A 33 -24.16 -22.38 17.06
CA ALA A 33 -24.22 -22.20 15.62
C ALA A 33 -25.38 -21.26 15.26
N TYR A 34 -26.52 -21.41 15.93
CA TYR A 34 -27.65 -20.48 15.81
C TYR A 34 -27.29 -19.05 16.18
N LYS A 35 -26.64 -18.83 17.33
CA LYS A 35 -26.20 -17.50 17.73
C LYS A 35 -25.25 -16.87 16.69
N ILE A 36 -24.29 -17.64 16.18
CA ILE A 36 -23.32 -17.16 15.19
C ILE A 36 -24.01 -16.83 13.87
N LEU A 37 -24.81 -17.74 13.31
CA LEU A 37 -25.50 -17.51 12.03
C LEU A 37 -26.45 -16.31 12.12
N ARG A 38 -27.17 -16.14 13.24
CA ARG A 38 -28.02 -14.97 13.46
C ARG A 38 -27.25 -13.65 13.49
N ILE A 39 -26.01 -13.65 13.99
CA ILE A 39 -25.13 -12.46 13.93
C ILE A 39 -24.68 -12.23 12.48
N LEU A 40 -24.25 -13.28 11.79
CA LEU A 40 -23.78 -13.18 10.41
C LEU A 40 -24.86 -12.72 9.43
N ASP A 41 -26.12 -13.08 9.66
CA ASP A 41 -27.27 -12.60 8.88
C ASP A 41 -27.35 -11.07 8.86
N ARG A 42 -27.06 -10.42 10.00
CA ARG A 42 -27.07 -8.95 10.10
C ARG A 42 -26.03 -8.29 9.20
N PHE A 43 -24.94 -9.00 8.89
CA PHE A 43 -23.83 -8.51 8.08
C PHE A 43 -23.83 -9.10 6.67
N GLU A 44 -24.81 -9.92 6.30
CA GLU A 44 -24.80 -10.61 5.02
C GLU A 44 -24.81 -9.64 3.84
N ALA A 45 -25.63 -8.59 3.91
CA ALA A 45 -25.68 -7.57 2.88
C ALA A 45 -24.32 -6.88 2.69
N ASP A 46 -23.67 -6.46 3.78
CA ASP A 46 -22.38 -5.77 3.71
C ASP A 46 -21.26 -6.71 3.28
N TYR A 47 -21.28 -7.97 3.72
CA TYR A 47 -20.38 -9.03 3.24
C TYR A 47 -20.48 -9.18 1.71
N ARG A 48 -21.71 -9.29 1.18
CA ARG A 48 -21.93 -9.43 -0.28
C ARG A 48 -21.41 -8.20 -1.03
N ARG A 49 -21.74 -6.99 -0.57
CA ARG A 49 -21.26 -5.74 -1.19
C ARG A 49 -19.74 -5.67 -1.21
N LEU A 50 -19.10 -5.95 -0.08
CA LEU A 50 -17.64 -5.91 0.04
C LEU A 50 -16.98 -6.99 -0.83
N LYS A 51 -17.54 -8.21 -0.86
CA LYS A 51 -17.04 -9.30 -1.71
C LYS A 51 -17.09 -8.95 -3.19
N SER A 52 -18.15 -8.28 -3.66
CA SER A 52 -18.22 -7.77 -5.03
C SER A 52 -17.10 -6.76 -5.35
N CYS A 53 -16.83 -5.82 -4.44
CA CYS A 53 -15.76 -4.84 -4.64
C CYS A 53 -14.37 -5.47 -4.60
N VAL A 54 -14.15 -6.49 -3.76
CA VAL A 54 -12.92 -7.29 -3.77
C VAL A 54 -12.75 -8.02 -5.09
N ALA A 55 -13.82 -8.58 -5.67
CA ALA A 55 -13.75 -9.21 -6.99
C ALA A 55 -13.31 -8.22 -8.09
N VAL A 56 -13.80 -6.98 -8.04
CA VAL A 56 -13.35 -5.90 -8.94
C VAL A 56 -11.85 -5.62 -8.77
N ILE A 57 -11.36 -5.51 -7.52
CA ILE A 57 -9.94 -5.28 -7.24
C ILE A 57 -9.09 -6.45 -7.73
N SER A 58 -9.53 -7.69 -7.52
CA SER A 58 -8.83 -8.88 -8.02
C SER A 58 -8.75 -8.88 -9.54
N ALA A 59 -9.84 -8.58 -10.24
CA ALA A 59 -9.83 -8.49 -11.70
C ALA A 59 -8.88 -7.40 -12.22
N ILE A 60 -8.76 -6.27 -11.50
CA ILE A 60 -7.77 -5.24 -11.83
C ILE A 60 -6.35 -5.75 -11.63
N ARG A 61 -6.09 -6.47 -10.53
CA ARG A 61 -4.78 -7.11 -10.31
C ARG A 61 -4.44 -8.04 -11.47
N ASP A 62 -5.36 -8.90 -11.87
CA ASP A 62 -5.10 -9.87 -12.95
C ASP A 62 -4.79 -9.17 -14.28
N ILE A 63 -5.38 -8.00 -14.53
CA ILE A 63 -5.02 -7.15 -15.69
C ILE A 63 -3.60 -6.59 -15.53
N LEU A 64 -3.24 -6.10 -14.34
CA LEU A 64 -1.94 -5.48 -14.07
C LEU A 64 -0.81 -6.52 -13.96
N ASP A 65 -1.09 -7.76 -13.58
CA ASP A 65 -0.09 -8.82 -13.41
C ASP A 65 0.23 -9.57 -14.73
N SER A 66 -0.13 -8.97 -15.87
CA SER A 66 0.08 -9.57 -17.19
C SER A 66 1.41 -9.15 -17.80
N ASP A 67 2.07 -10.07 -18.52
CA ASP A 67 3.29 -9.79 -19.30
C ASP A 67 3.02 -9.15 -20.67
N SER A 68 1.83 -8.55 -20.85
CA SER A 68 1.52 -7.81 -22.08
C SER A 68 2.23 -6.46 -22.10
N PRO A 69 2.54 -5.90 -23.30
CA PRO A 69 3.07 -4.54 -23.42
C PRO A 69 2.19 -3.49 -22.73
N GLY A 70 2.78 -2.40 -22.25
CA GLY A 70 2.13 -1.41 -21.40
C GLY A 70 0.88 -0.79 -22.03
N HIS A 71 0.91 -0.53 -23.34
CA HIS A 71 -0.24 -0.02 -24.09
C HIS A 71 -1.44 -1.00 -24.10
N VAL A 72 -1.18 -2.32 -24.16
CA VAL A 72 -2.21 -3.36 -24.12
C VAL A 72 -2.83 -3.42 -22.73
N VAL A 73 -2.00 -3.41 -21.68
CA VAL A 73 -2.46 -3.41 -20.29
C VAL A 73 -3.30 -2.17 -19.99
N LYS A 74 -2.84 -0.99 -20.41
CA LYS A 74 -3.57 0.28 -20.31
C LYS A 74 -4.94 0.20 -20.97
N SER A 75 -5.00 -0.31 -22.19
CA SER A 75 -6.26 -0.45 -22.94
C SER A 75 -7.24 -1.40 -22.23
N LYS A 76 -6.75 -2.57 -21.78
CA LYS A 76 -7.54 -3.56 -21.03
C LYS A 76 -8.09 -2.97 -19.72
N LEU A 77 -7.24 -2.30 -18.94
CA LEU A 77 -7.63 -1.69 -17.66
C LEU A 77 -8.71 -0.62 -17.86
N LEU A 78 -8.50 0.29 -18.81
CA LEU A 78 -9.46 1.35 -19.10
C LEU A 78 -10.79 0.80 -19.63
N SER A 79 -10.74 -0.20 -20.49
CA SER A 79 -11.95 -0.89 -20.98
C SER A 79 -12.70 -1.60 -19.85
N PHE A 80 -11.98 -2.26 -18.94
CA PHE A 80 -12.56 -2.89 -17.76
C PHE A 80 -13.28 -1.86 -16.87
N ILE A 81 -12.58 -0.79 -16.47
CA ILE A 81 -13.12 0.25 -15.57
C ILE A 81 -14.32 0.99 -16.18
N ARG A 82 -14.29 1.25 -17.50
CA ARG A 82 -15.42 1.89 -18.21
C ARG A 82 -16.70 1.05 -18.17
N ARG A 83 -16.59 -0.28 -18.16
CA ARG A 83 -17.73 -1.20 -18.14
C ARG A 83 -18.31 -1.40 -16.73
N LEU A 84 -17.58 -1.03 -15.68
CA LEU A 84 -18.05 -1.18 -14.30
C LEU A 84 -19.27 -0.31 -14.01
N ARG A 85 -20.31 -0.94 -13.48
CA ARG A 85 -21.56 -0.34 -13.01
C ARG A 85 -21.69 -0.48 -11.51
N PHE A 86 -22.59 0.31 -10.92
CA PHE A 86 -22.86 0.25 -9.48
C PHE A 86 -23.28 -1.15 -8.99
N SER A 87 -23.93 -1.94 -9.86
CA SER A 87 -24.26 -3.34 -9.58
C SER A 87 -23.03 -4.22 -9.31
N ASP A 88 -21.88 -3.88 -9.90
CA ASP A 88 -20.66 -4.68 -9.84
C ASP A 88 -19.85 -4.39 -8.57
N CYS A 89 -19.99 -3.17 -8.02
CA CYS A 89 -19.50 -2.82 -6.69
C CYS A 89 -20.47 -1.84 -6.02
N PRO A 90 -21.45 -2.35 -5.26
CA PRO A 90 -22.53 -1.57 -4.66
C PRO A 90 -22.12 -0.86 -3.36
N ILE A 91 -20.94 -0.22 -3.37
CA ILE A 91 -20.46 0.65 -2.30
C ILE A 91 -20.41 2.07 -2.85
N ARG A 92 -21.12 2.98 -2.20
CA ARG A 92 -21.16 4.39 -2.62
C ARG A 92 -19.75 4.98 -2.59
N GLY A 93 -19.40 5.73 -3.63
CA GLY A 93 -18.08 6.36 -3.75
C GLY A 93 -17.03 5.46 -4.41
N PHE A 94 -17.09 4.13 -4.22
CA PHE A 94 -16.04 3.22 -4.68
C PHE A 94 -15.65 3.39 -6.16
N LEU A 95 -16.62 3.38 -7.08
CA LEU A 95 -16.32 3.53 -8.51
C LEU A 95 -15.79 4.91 -8.87
N SER A 96 -16.19 5.95 -8.13
CA SER A 96 -15.68 7.30 -8.31
C SER A 96 -14.21 7.37 -7.88
N ASP A 97 -13.91 6.83 -6.69
CA ASP A 97 -12.56 6.78 -6.15
C ASP A 97 -11.65 5.95 -7.03
N LEU A 98 -12.12 4.77 -7.46
CA LEU A 98 -11.39 3.91 -8.39
C LEU A 98 -11.03 4.64 -9.69
N ARG A 99 -12.00 5.32 -10.32
CA ARG A 99 -11.75 6.07 -11.56
C ARG A 99 -10.79 7.24 -11.33
N SER A 100 -10.94 7.94 -10.21
CA SER A 100 -10.07 9.06 -9.83
C SER A 100 -8.63 8.61 -9.65
N ILE A 101 -8.42 7.55 -8.86
CA ILE A 101 -7.11 6.94 -8.62
C ILE A 101 -6.54 6.43 -9.94
N THR A 102 -7.28 5.65 -10.73
CA THR A 102 -6.75 5.17 -12.02
C THR A 102 -6.30 6.34 -12.88
N LYS A 103 -7.09 7.41 -12.99
CA LYS A 103 -6.72 8.60 -13.77
C LYS A 103 -5.43 9.26 -13.27
N SER A 104 -5.23 9.37 -11.96
CA SER A 104 -4.02 10.00 -11.41
C SER A 104 -2.74 9.22 -11.71
N TRP A 105 -2.84 7.90 -11.87
CA TRP A 105 -1.68 7.04 -12.14
C TRP A 105 -1.50 6.72 -13.63
N LEU A 106 -2.40 7.14 -14.51
CA LEU A 106 -2.35 6.78 -15.94
C LEU A 106 -1.04 7.17 -16.63
N ASP A 107 -0.46 8.29 -16.21
CA ASP A 107 0.79 8.82 -16.71
C ASP A 107 1.90 8.32 -15.78
N GLY A 108 2.64 7.29 -16.21
CA GLY A 108 3.72 6.70 -15.43
C GLY A 108 3.55 5.20 -15.15
N LEU A 109 2.33 4.72 -14.92
CA LEU A 109 2.11 3.34 -14.45
C LEU A 109 2.52 2.26 -15.46
N PHE A 110 2.48 2.56 -16.77
CA PHE A 110 2.64 1.54 -17.80
C PHE A 110 4.05 1.44 -18.38
N PHE A 111 4.98 2.35 -18.03
CA PHE A 111 6.35 2.30 -18.56
C PHE A 111 7.11 1.05 -18.09
N ALA A 112 6.85 0.58 -16.86
CA ALA A 112 7.45 -0.63 -16.31
C ALA A 112 6.99 -1.95 -16.98
N TYR A 113 6.07 -1.88 -17.96
CA TYR A 113 5.71 -3.04 -18.78
C TYR A 113 6.56 -3.13 -20.05
N ASP A 114 7.07 -2.00 -20.51
CA ASP A 114 7.85 -1.90 -21.75
C ASP A 114 9.37 -1.90 -21.46
N ASP A 115 9.78 -1.59 -20.22
CA ASP A 115 11.15 -1.62 -19.74
C ASP A 115 11.31 -2.58 -18.54
N PRO A 116 12.06 -3.68 -18.66
CA PRO A 116 12.25 -4.66 -17.59
C PRO A 116 13.17 -4.16 -16.46
N GLU A 117 13.95 -3.10 -16.66
CA GLU A 117 14.80 -2.52 -15.61
C GLU A 117 13.98 -1.68 -14.61
N LEU A 118 12.78 -1.24 -15.00
CA LEU A 118 11.88 -0.50 -14.13
C LEU A 118 11.06 -1.45 -13.24
N PRO A 119 10.99 -1.19 -11.91
CA PRO A 119 10.22 -2.03 -11.02
C PRO A 119 8.71 -1.87 -11.28
N ARG A 120 8.03 -3.00 -11.54
CA ARG A 120 6.58 -3.06 -11.73
C ARG A 120 5.78 -2.76 -10.46
N THR A 121 6.39 -2.94 -9.29
CA THR A 121 5.74 -2.71 -7.99
C THR A 121 6.63 -1.85 -7.12
N ASN A 122 6.02 -1.08 -6.22
CA ASN A 122 6.74 -0.28 -5.24
C ASN A 122 7.09 -1.06 -3.97
N VAL A 123 6.98 -2.40 -3.96
CA VAL A 123 7.04 -3.21 -2.73
C VAL A 123 8.36 -3.00 -2.01
N ASP A 124 9.47 -2.97 -2.73
CA ASP A 124 10.80 -2.82 -2.14
C ASP A 124 11.03 -1.39 -1.63
N ILE A 125 10.49 -0.39 -2.35
CA ILE A 125 10.45 1.00 -1.90
C ILE A 125 9.63 1.14 -0.62
N GLU A 126 8.45 0.52 -0.53
CA GLU A 126 7.60 0.54 0.66
C GLU A 126 8.28 -0.15 1.85
N ARG A 127 8.96 -1.28 1.60
CA ARG A 127 9.75 -2.00 2.60
C ARG A 127 10.87 -1.12 3.13
N PHE A 128 11.65 -0.52 2.24
CA PHE A 128 12.74 0.40 2.58
C PHE A 128 12.25 1.61 3.37
N ILE A 129 11.20 2.29 2.90
CA ILE A 129 10.56 3.39 3.64
C ILE A 129 10.11 2.92 5.03
N GLY A 130 9.58 1.69 5.14
CA GLY A 130 9.19 1.08 6.41
C GLY A 130 10.35 0.88 7.37
N LEU A 131 11.49 0.38 6.88
CA LEU A 131 12.73 0.19 7.66
C LEU A 131 13.28 1.53 8.15
N VAL A 132 13.45 2.50 7.24
CA VAL A 132 13.89 3.87 7.58
C VAL A 132 12.96 4.46 8.64
N LYS A 133 11.64 4.32 8.48
CA LYS A 133 10.68 4.87 9.44
C LYS A 133 10.82 4.25 10.84
N ARG A 134 11.09 2.95 10.90
CA ARG A 134 11.27 2.22 12.15
C ARG A 134 12.53 2.70 12.87
N GLU A 135 13.65 2.76 12.16
CA GLU A 135 14.93 3.14 12.74
C GLU A 135 14.98 4.61 13.14
N VAL A 136 14.49 5.51 12.30
CA VAL A 136 14.40 6.94 12.66
C VAL A 136 13.52 7.15 13.90
N ARG A 137 12.40 6.43 14.05
CA ARG A 137 11.60 6.47 15.28
C ARG A 137 12.36 5.96 16.50
N ARG A 138 13.11 4.86 16.36
CA ARG A 138 13.89 4.26 17.44
C ARG A 138 14.99 5.21 17.92
N LEU A 139 15.71 5.84 17.00
CA LEU A 139 16.84 6.72 17.28
C LEU A 139 16.41 8.11 17.78
N THR A 140 15.35 8.69 17.20
CA THR A 140 14.99 10.09 17.45
C THR A 140 13.75 10.27 18.34
N GLY A 141 12.98 9.20 18.58
CA GLY A 141 11.68 9.26 19.26
C GLY A 141 10.59 10.00 18.47
N ASN A 142 10.90 10.55 17.29
CA ASN A 142 9.99 11.40 16.54
C ASN A 142 9.01 10.58 15.69
N ARG A 143 7.71 10.77 15.91
CA ARG A 143 6.66 10.10 15.14
C ARG A 143 6.39 10.72 13.77
N ASN A 144 6.79 11.99 13.56
CA ASN A 144 6.54 12.73 12.32
C ASN A 144 7.74 12.65 11.35
N ILE A 145 7.83 11.51 10.67
CA ILE A 145 8.95 11.15 9.78
C ILE A 145 8.76 11.75 8.37
N GLY A 146 7.57 12.26 8.04
CA GLY A 146 7.30 12.82 6.72
C GLY A 146 8.28 13.94 6.35
N MET A 147 8.59 14.81 7.32
CA MET A 147 9.58 15.87 7.14
C MET A 147 11.01 15.34 7.00
N PHE A 148 11.34 14.21 7.64
CA PHE A 148 12.65 13.59 7.49
C PHE A 148 12.89 13.16 6.04
N PHE A 149 11.92 12.50 5.42
CA PHE A 149 12.01 12.17 3.99
C PHE A 149 12.07 13.43 3.14
N VAL A 150 11.26 14.46 3.39
CA VAL A 150 11.31 15.70 2.57
C VAL A 150 12.68 16.39 2.64
N TYR A 151 13.37 16.37 3.79
CA TYR A 151 14.68 16.99 3.95
C TYR A 151 15.86 16.11 3.55
N GLN A 152 15.70 14.79 3.55
CA GLN A 152 16.79 13.82 3.37
C GLN A 152 16.58 12.91 2.14
N ALA A 153 15.49 13.05 1.38
CA ALA A 153 15.15 12.20 0.24
C ALA A 153 16.23 12.16 -0.83
N GLU A 154 16.93 13.29 -1.04
CA GLU A 154 18.05 13.38 -1.97
C GLU A 154 19.17 12.40 -1.59
N PHE A 155 19.50 12.27 -0.30
CA PHE A 155 20.49 11.32 0.20
C PHE A 155 19.99 9.87 0.18
N LEU A 156 18.69 9.64 0.45
CA LEU A 156 18.12 8.29 0.34
C LEU A 156 18.15 7.77 -1.11
N ALA A 157 18.00 8.64 -2.11
CA ALA A 157 18.05 8.23 -3.51
C ALA A 157 19.41 7.64 -3.92
N PHE A 158 20.51 8.08 -3.28
CA PHE A 158 21.86 7.54 -3.54
C PHE A 158 22.15 6.23 -2.80
N ILE A 159 21.47 5.96 -1.68
CA ILE A 159 21.59 4.68 -0.94
C ILE A 159 20.90 3.54 -1.71
N VAL A 160 19.94 3.88 -2.58
CA VAL A 160 19.09 2.93 -3.32
C VAL A 160 19.81 2.31 -4.54
N VAL A 161 20.98 2.82 -4.96
CA VAL A 161 21.56 2.45 -6.26
C VAL A 161 22.38 1.15 -6.26
N GLU A 162 22.90 0.67 -5.12
CA GLU A 162 23.82 -0.49 -5.18
C GLU A 162 23.29 -1.83 -4.64
N GLU A 163 22.51 -1.92 -3.56
CA GLU A 163 22.38 -3.24 -2.88
C GLU A 163 21.06 -3.48 -2.12
N LEU A 164 19.90 -3.21 -2.73
CA LEU A 164 18.61 -3.42 -2.06
C LEU A 164 18.26 -4.91 -1.81
N ASP A 165 18.79 -5.82 -2.63
CA ASP A 165 18.54 -7.26 -2.51
C ASP A 165 19.46 -7.97 -1.50
N SER A 166 20.54 -7.32 -1.06
CA SER A 166 21.60 -7.91 -0.21
C SER A 166 21.82 -7.20 1.13
N LEU A 167 21.13 -6.10 1.41
CA LEU A 167 21.24 -5.38 2.67
C LEU A 167 20.63 -6.18 3.84
N GLU A 168 21.48 -6.85 4.61
CA GLU A 168 21.11 -7.37 5.93
C GLU A 168 20.82 -6.20 6.90
N ASP A 169 19.91 -6.39 7.87
CA ASP A 169 19.50 -5.36 8.84
C ASP A 169 20.70 -4.69 9.55
N SER A 170 21.83 -5.39 9.69
CA SER A 170 23.08 -4.89 10.28
C SER A 170 23.82 -3.86 9.41
N ASP A 171 23.87 -4.05 8.09
CA ASP A 171 24.58 -3.17 7.17
C ASP A 171 23.84 -1.84 6.97
N PHE A 172 22.51 -1.92 7.05
CA PHE A 172 21.64 -0.74 7.11
C PHE A 172 21.87 0.09 8.38
N ILE A 173 22.08 -0.54 9.54
CA ILE A 173 22.41 0.16 10.79
C ILE A 173 23.77 0.86 10.68
N GLY A 174 24.79 0.20 10.10
CA GLY A 174 26.09 0.81 9.85
C GLY A 174 26.00 2.04 8.95
N SER A 175 25.20 1.96 7.88
CA SER A 175 24.94 3.07 6.96
C SER A 175 24.15 4.22 7.63
N LEU A 176 23.21 3.90 8.52
CA LEU A 176 22.49 4.88 9.34
C LEU A 176 23.35 5.53 10.41
N ASP A 177 24.33 4.82 10.97
CA ASP A 177 25.33 5.39 11.89
C ASP A 177 26.29 6.32 11.15
N ILE A 178 26.66 6.00 9.90
CA ILE A 178 27.39 6.92 9.02
C ILE A 178 26.56 8.17 8.71
N LEU A 179 25.26 8.03 8.43
CA LEU A 179 24.33 9.15 8.24
C LEU A 179 24.11 9.95 9.54
N SER A 180 24.12 9.30 10.70
CA SER A 180 24.05 9.91 12.04
C SER A 180 25.30 10.75 12.33
N ALA A 181 26.49 10.21 12.04
CA ALA A 181 27.77 10.91 12.13
C ALA A 181 27.85 12.08 11.11
N HIS A 182 27.33 11.90 9.90
CA HIS A 182 27.16 12.99 8.94
C HIS A 182 26.08 13.99 9.37
N ASN A 183 25.07 13.59 10.14
CA ASN A 183 24.01 14.48 10.64
C ASN A 183 24.59 15.58 11.53
N GLU A 184 25.66 15.32 12.28
CA GLU A 184 26.34 16.33 13.09
C GLU A 184 27.11 17.33 12.21
N SER A 185 27.76 16.87 11.15
CA SER A 185 28.40 17.70 10.11
C SER A 185 27.38 18.47 9.25
N LEU A 186 26.22 17.88 8.98
CA LEU A 186 25.12 18.48 8.21
C LEU A 186 24.28 19.45 9.05
N ARG A 187 24.16 19.25 10.37
CA ARG A 187 23.61 20.25 11.30
C ARG A 187 24.44 21.54 11.29
N ARG A 188 25.75 21.47 11.04
CA ARG A 188 26.60 22.66 10.83
C ARG A 188 26.33 23.35 9.49
N LEU A 189 25.87 22.59 8.49
CA LEU A 189 25.42 23.09 7.18
C LEU A 189 23.91 23.41 7.14
N TYR A 190 23.18 23.18 8.23
CA TYR A 190 21.76 23.51 8.35
C TYR A 190 21.59 25.03 8.39
N ILE A 191 21.39 25.62 7.22
CA ILE A 191 20.98 27.00 7.09
C ILE A 191 19.50 27.06 7.48
N SER A 192 19.20 27.72 8.61
CA SER A 192 17.81 27.88 9.05
C SER A 192 16.94 28.43 7.90
N PRO A 193 15.65 28.04 7.80
CA PRO A 193 14.78 28.51 6.72
C PRO A 193 14.78 30.03 6.55
N GLN A 194 14.92 30.76 7.65
CA GLN A 194 15.04 32.22 7.69
C GLN A 194 16.37 32.73 7.11
N LYS A 195 17.51 32.11 7.44
CA LYS A 195 18.82 32.43 6.83
C LYS A 195 18.84 32.10 5.33
N ARG A 196 18.25 30.98 4.92
CA ARG A 196 18.16 30.58 3.51
C ARG A 196 17.35 31.59 2.70
N LYS A 197 16.23 32.05 3.24
CA LYS A 197 15.38 33.08 2.62
C LYS A 197 16.12 34.42 2.49
N LYS A 198 16.94 34.79 3.48
CA LYS A 198 17.78 36.01 3.46
C LYS A 198 18.91 35.95 2.44
N VAL A 199 19.58 34.80 2.30
CA VAL A 199 20.65 34.61 1.31
C VAL A 199 20.07 34.57 -0.11
N LEU A 200 18.94 33.90 -0.31
CA LEU A 200 18.27 33.85 -1.62
C LEU A 200 17.70 35.22 -2.04
N SER A 201 17.25 36.06 -1.11
CA SER A 201 16.84 37.44 -1.42
C SER A 201 18.02 38.36 -1.77
N GLN A 202 19.25 38.00 -1.38
CA GLN A 202 20.47 38.76 -1.71
C GLN A 202 21.10 38.34 -3.05
N LEU A 203 20.60 37.26 -3.66
CA LEU A 203 21.06 36.74 -4.96
C LEU A 203 20.10 37.11 -6.11
N GLN A 204 19.06 37.89 -5.82
CA GLN A 204 18.06 38.36 -6.79
C GLN A 204 18.18 39.87 -7.10
N ASP A 205 19.22 40.52 -6.60
CA ASP A 205 19.74 41.82 -7.08
C ASP A 205 21.01 41.55 -7.90
#